data_AF-A0AAU3B2G1-F1
#
_entry.id   AF-A0AAU3B2G1-F1
#
_cell.length_a   1.000
_cell.length_b   1.000
_cell.length_c   1.000
_cell.angle_alpha   90.00
_cell.angle_beta   90.00
_cell.angle_gamma   90.00
#
_symmetry.space_group_name_H-M   'P 1'
#
loop_
_entity.id
_entity.type
_entity.pdbx_description
1 polymer ?
#
loop_
_entity_poly.entity_id
_entity_poly.type
_entity_poly.pdbx_seq_one_letter_code
_entity_poly.pdbx_strand_id
1 'polypeptide(L)'
;MESDNPARRRDRLPPEAVELYGRITRHEPLTPEDGPVLARLRERGLVAVDADLPDIPIALDPQEAARRQLDADLREMAARAARMAAIPEDADELSVHFERAKWRSGRGSEFLTEPGLVNARIEHAISQAQDELLTAQPGGPRSRELLAIAMDRDSRALERGVSVRTLYRDSVRDDEATRRWARVMTGKGAQFRTLIGPFQRCIIVDRRTAFVSDHIVNSVPSHAAWHVLDRAAVAYMAEGFDQEWRRAEIWHGDPRVSDVAAGARTTRLQREILRDTAAGIEQRITAQRLGIGLRTLSKEIGKLRELWQVSTLAELTYRWALSAERLIDDE
;
A
#
# COMPACT_ATOMS: atom_id res chain seq x y z
N MET A 1 43.24 45.35 3.00
CA MET A 1 41.95 46.05 3.21
C MET A 1 41.04 45.05 3.90
N GLU A 2 41.19 44.98 5.22
CA GLU A 2 40.73 43.86 6.06
C GLU A 2 39.28 44.13 6.47
N SER A 3 38.37 43.22 6.14
CA SER A 3 36.93 43.42 6.38
C SER A 3 36.64 43.53 7.88
N ASP A 4 36.22 44.71 8.31
CA ASP A 4 35.80 45.08 9.66
C ASP A 4 34.48 44.36 10.01
N ASN A 5 34.59 43.16 10.58
CA ASN A 5 33.45 42.33 10.99
C ASN A 5 32.87 42.86 12.32
N PRO A 6 31.62 43.35 12.37
CA PRO A 6 31.02 43.96 13.57
C PRO A 6 30.93 43.01 14.78
N ALA A 7 30.99 41.69 14.56
CA ALA A 7 31.09 40.71 15.65
C ALA A 7 32.45 40.77 16.39
N ARG A 8 33.56 41.03 15.67
CA ARG A 8 34.91 41.18 16.28
C ARG A 8 35.02 42.42 17.18
N ARG A 9 34.27 43.49 16.90
CA ARG A 9 34.27 44.72 17.72
C ARG A 9 33.55 44.53 19.07
N ARG A 10 32.56 43.63 19.16
CA ARG A 10 31.86 43.34 20.42
C ARG A 10 32.70 42.57 21.43
N ASP A 11 33.72 41.86 20.96
CA ASP A 11 34.56 41.00 21.80
C ASP A 11 35.85 41.65 22.33
N ARG A 12 36.29 42.78 21.75
CA ARG A 12 37.46 43.50 22.27
C ARG A 12 37.13 44.21 23.59
N LEU A 13 38.09 44.19 24.52
CA LEU A 13 38.01 44.99 25.74
C LEU A 13 37.97 46.49 25.37
N PRO A 14 37.08 47.28 25.96
CA PRO A 14 37.09 48.72 25.76
C PRO A 14 38.37 49.35 26.35
N PRO A 15 38.83 50.50 25.84
CA PRO A 15 40.02 51.18 26.37
C PRO A 15 39.97 51.41 27.88
N GLU A 16 38.80 51.75 28.40
CA GLU A 16 38.51 51.94 29.83
C GLU A 16 38.81 50.70 30.67
N ALA A 17 38.60 49.49 30.12
CA ALA A 17 38.91 48.24 30.81
C ALA A 17 40.41 47.95 30.85
N VAL A 18 41.15 48.35 29.81
CA VAL A 18 42.62 48.22 29.78
C VAL A 18 43.24 49.18 30.79
N GLU A 19 42.73 50.42 30.85
CA GLU A 19 43.15 51.42 31.82
C GLU A 19 42.86 50.99 33.26
N LEU A 20 41.64 50.50 33.53
CA LEU A 20 41.27 49.98 34.85
C LEU A 20 42.12 48.77 35.25
N TYR A 21 42.35 47.82 34.34
CA TYR A 21 43.25 46.69 34.59
C TYR A 21 44.67 47.17 34.96
N GLY A 22 45.18 48.18 34.27
CA GLY A 22 46.48 48.80 34.58
C GLY A 22 46.51 49.59 35.90
N ARG A 23 45.39 50.14 36.37
CA ARG A 23 45.26 50.75 37.70
C ARG A 23 45.28 49.68 38.79
N ILE A 24 44.60 48.55 38.58
CA ILE A 24 44.56 47.41 39.50
C ILE A 24 45.96 46.80 39.68
N THR A 25 46.75 46.64 38.61
CA THR A 25 48.14 46.13 38.71
C THR A 25 49.09 47.07 39.45
N ARG A 26 48.77 48.38 39.50
CA ARG A 26 49.51 49.41 40.25
C ARG A 26 48.98 49.62 41.67
N HIS A 27 47.97 48.86 42.11
CA HIS A 27 47.30 49.02 43.40
C HIS A 27 46.70 50.41 43.64
N GLU A 28 46.20 51.04 42.58
CA GLU A 28 45.54 52.34 42.68
C GLU A 28 44.10 52.22 43.20
N PRO A 29 43.61 53.21 43.97
CA PRO A 29 42.26 53.17 44.51
C PRO A 29 41.21 53.17 43.39
N LEU A 30 40.20 52.32 43.57
CA LEU A 30 39.05 52.20 42.68
C LEU A 30 37.98 53.20 43.07
N THR A 31 37.23 53.70 42.08
CA THR A 31 36.07 54.54 42.31
C THR A 31 34.78 53.73 42.14
N PRO A 32 33.65 54.17 42.71
CA PRO A 32 32.36 53.54 42.47
C PRO A 32 31.95 53.48 40.99
N GLU A 33 32.51 54.38 40.16
CA GLU A 33 32.27 54.42 38.71
C GLU A 33 32.96 53.28 37.95
N ASP A 34 34.01 52.67 38.53
CA ASP A 34 34.75 51.54 37.94
C ASP A 34 33.96 50.21 37.98
N GLY A 35 32.86 50.14 38.75
CA GLY A 35 32.11 48.90 39.02
C GLY A 35 31.66 48.08 37.80
N PRO A 36 31.01 48.69 36.78
CA PRO A 36 30.60 47.99 35.56
C PRO A 36 31.78 47.45 34.74
N VAL A 37 32.90 48.20 34.70
CA VAL A 37 34.09 47.82 33.95
C VAL A 37 34.85 46.70 34.68
N LEU A 38 34.90 46.75 36.02
CA LEU A 38 35.44 45.71 36.88
C LEU A 38 34.66 44.38 36.72
N ALA A 39 33.32 44.43 36.67
CA ALA A 39 32.50 43.25 36.41
C ALA A 39 32.86 42.58 35.08
N ARG A 40 33.10 43.37 34.03
CA ARG A 40 33.49 42.86 32.71
C ARG A 40 34.89 42.27 32.69
N LEU A 41 35.84 42.83 33.44
CA LEU A 41 37.17 42.24 33.63
C LEU A 41 37.08 40.91 34.40
N ARG A 42 36.18 40.80 35.37
CA ARG A 42 35.90 39.54 36.08
C ARG A 42 35.25 38.48 35.19
N GLU A 43 34.27 38.85 34.38
CA GLU A 43 33.63 37.95 33.39
C GLU A 43 34.66 37.40 32.39
N ARG A 44 35.67 38.20 32.02
CA ARG A 44 36.78 37.78 31.15
C ARG A 44 37.89 37.01 31.88
N GLY A 45 37.76 36.78 33.19
CA GLY A 45 38.77 36.10 34.01
C GLY A 45 40.10 36.86 34.14
N LEU A 46 40.08 38.18 33.93
CA LEU A 46 41.26 39.05 34.02
C LEU A 46 41.44 39.61 35.43
N VAL A 47 40.40 39.60 36.24
CA VAL A 47 40.44 40.07 37.63
C VAL A 47 39.70 39.08 38.51
N ALA A 48 40.30 38.70 39.63
CA ALA A 48 39.64 37.99 40.72
C ALA A 48 39.28 38.98 41.83
N VAL A 49 38.18 38.73 42.52
CA VAL A 49 37.80 39.44 43.74
C VAL A 49 37.55 38.37 44.78
N ASP A 50 38.22 38.48 45.92
CA ASP A 50 38.00 37.57 47.05
C ASP A 50 36.63 37.86 47.67
N ALA A 51 35.91 36.81 48.08
CA ALA A 51 34.63 36.96 48.76
C ALA A 51 34.79 37.63 50.14
N ASP A 52 35.95 37.45 50.78
CA ASP A 52 36.23 37.96 52.12
C ASP A 52 36.80 39.40 52.09
N LEU A 53 37.32 39.84 50.94
CA LEU A 53 37.89 41.18 50.72
C LEU A 53 37.46 41.75 49.35
N PRO A 54 36.17 42.12 49.20
CA PRO A 54 35.61 42.54 47.92
C PRO A 54 36.21 43.84 47.37
N ASP A 55 36.84 44.64 48.23
CA ASP A 55 37.43 45.94 47.87
C ASP A 55 38.86 45.83 47.31
N ILE A 56 39.44 44.63 47.23
CA ILE A 56 40.82 44.40 46.78
C ILE A 56 40.83 43.43 45.58
N PRO A 57 40.55 43.91 44.35
CA PRO A 57 40.67 43.08 43.17
C PRO A 57 42.13 42.71 42.87
N ILE A 58 42.34 41.48 42.40
CA ILE A 58 43.63 40.93 42.01
C ILE A 58 43.65 40.77 40.49
N ALA A 59 44.60 41.40 39.83
CA ALA A 59 44.85 41.20 38.40
C ALA A 59 45.38 39.78 38.15
N LEU A 60 44.79 39.10 37.17
CA LEU A 60 45.18 37.76 36.72
C LEU A 60 45.91 37.84 35.38
N ASP A 61 46.77 36.86 35.08
CA ASP A 61 47.55 36.83 33.84
C ASP A 61 46.65 36.87 32.59
N PRO A 62 46.76 37.92 31.75
CA PRO A 62 45.92 38.08 30.57
C PRO A 62 46.18 37.01 29.51
N GLN A 63 47.37 36.39 29.47
CA GLN A 63 47.67 35.30 28.54
C GLN A 63 46.94 34.03 28.93
N GLU A 64 46.92 33.68 30.22
CA GLU A 64 46.15 32.52 30.70
C GLU A 64 44.64 32.75 30.60
N ALA A 65 44.15 33.97 30.85
CA ALA A 65 42.76 34.34 30.63
C ALA A 65 42.36 34.19 29.14
N ALA A 66 43.19 34.69 28.22
CA ALA A 66 42.97 34.56 26.79
C ALA A 66 42.99 33.09 26.32
N ARG A 67 43.91 32.27 26.84
CA ARG A 67 44.01 30.84 26.52
C ARG A 67 42.78 30.06 26.97
N ARG A 68 42.29 30.32 28.20
CA ARG A 68 41.05 29.69 28.71
C ARG A 68 39.83 30.07 27.89
N GLN A 69 39.72 31.33 27.49
CA GLN A 69 38.64 31.79 26.61
C GLN A 69 38.69 31.07 25.27
N LEU A 70 39.86 31.01 24.64
CA LEU A 70 40.04 30.30 23.37
C LEU A 70 39.67 28.81 23.48
N ASP A 71 40.10 28.13 24.54
CA ASP A 71 39.77 26.72 24.79
C ASP A 71 38.25 26.51 24.98
N ALA A 72 37.56 27.48 25.60
CA ALA A 72 36.11 27.43 25.77
C ALA A 72 35.38 27.63 24.44
N ASP A 73 35.80 28.61 23.64
CA ASP A 73 35.23 28.90 22.32
C ASP A 73 35.43 27.72 21.37
N LEU A 74 36.63 27.10 21.36
CA LEU A 74 36.92 25.90 20.57
C LEU A 74 36.04 24.71 20.99
N ARG A 75 35.81 24.52 22.29
CA ARG A 75 34.88 23.48 22.79
C ARG A 75 33.45 23.75 22.37
N GLU A 76 32.99 25.00 22.41
CA GLU A 76 31.65 25.37 21.95
C GLU A 76 31.47 25.12 20.45
N MET A 77 32.48 25.50 19.64
CA MET A 77 32.48 25.24 18.20
C MET A 77 32.44 23.74 17.90
N ALA A 78 33.24 22.93 18.59
CA ALA A 78 33.25 21.48 18.43
C ALA A 78 31.89 20.86 18.81
N ALA A 79 31.29 21.29 19.92
CA ALA A 79 29.97 20.82 20.34
C ALA A 79 28.87 21.20 19.33
N ARG A 80 28.97 22.39 18.72
CA ARG A 80 28.04 22.85 17.68
C ARG A 80 28.20 22.04 16.39
N ALA A 81 29.42 21.77 15.98
CA ALA A 81 29.72 20.92 14.82
C ALA A 81 29.20 19.49 15.03
N ALA A 82 29.40 18.91 16.22
CA ALA A 82 28.89 17.58 16.55
C ALA A 82 27.35 17.51 16.49
N ARG A 83 26.65 18.53 17.02
CA ARG A 83 25.18 18.61 16.89
C ARG A 83 24.72 18.69 15.44
N MET A 84 25.43 19.45 14.60
CA MET A 84 25.10 19.55 13.18
C MET A 84 25.35 18.23 12.44
N ALA A 85 26.39 17.48 12.82
CA ALA A 85 26.71 16.19 12.25
C ALA A 85 25.72 15.08 12.63
N ALA A 86 25.03 15.19 13.77
CA ALA A 86 24.00 14.24 14.19
C ALA A 86 22.68 14.40 13.41
N ILE A 87 22.40 15.58 12.83
CA ILE A 87 21.13 15.85 12.13
C ILE A 87 20.86 14.88 10.97
N PRO A 88 21.82 14.58 10.07
CA PRO A 88 21.60 13.58 9.03
C PRO A 88 21.39 12.17 9.56
N GLU A 89 22.12 11.74 10.60
CA GLU A 89 21.94 10.42 11.21
C GLU A 89 20.54 10.25 11.82
N ASP A 90 20.08 11.24 12.58
CA ASP A 90 18.71 11.25 13.14
C ASP A 90 17.66 11.24 12.02
N ALA A 91 17.91 12.00 10.94
CA ALA A 91 17.01 12.05 9.79
C ALA A 91 16.94 10.70 9.06
N ASP A 92 18.07 10.01 8.88
CA ASP A 92 18.14 8.69 8.24
C ASP A 92 17.42 7.62 9.07
N GLU A 93 17.60 7.61 10.39
CA GLU A 93 16.90 6.69 11.29
C GLU A 93 15.38 6.91 11.24
N LEU A 94 14.94 8.18 11.33
CA LEU A 94 13.53 8.54 11.23
C LEU A 94 12.93 8.26 9.85
N SER A 95 13.72 8.35 8.78
CA SER A 95 13.28 8.09 7.40
C SER A 95 12.80 6.64 7.22
N VAL A 96 13.45 5.66 7.85
CA VAL A 96 13.02 4.24 7.83
C VAL A 96 11.65 4.06 8.48
N HIS A 97 11.41 4.73 9.61
CA HIS A 97 10.13 4.71 10.29
C HIS A 97 9.05 5.45 9.49
N PHE A 98 9.39 6.59 8.89
CA PHE A 98 8.50 7.41 8.07
C PHE A 98 8.07 6.68 6.80
N GLU A 99 8.99 6.05 6.07
CA GLU A 99 8.64 5.27 4.88
C GLU A 99 7.69 4.13 5.27
N ARG A 100 7.98 3.34 6.32
CA ARG A 100 7.05 2.31 6.84
C ARG A 100 5.69 2.85 7.27
N ALA A 101 5.62 4.09 7.76
CA ALA A 101 4.37 4.75 8.11
C ALA A 101 3.61 5.21 6.86
N LYS A 102 4.31 5.70 5.82
CA LYS A 102 3.74 6.10 4.53
C LYS A 102 3.08 4.95 3.78
N TRP A 103 3.58 3.71 3.91
CA TRP A 103 2.87 2.50 3.45
C TRP A 103 1.50 2.30 4.14
N ARG A 104 1.29 2.93 5.31
CA ARG A 104 0.08 2.85 6.15
C ARG A 104 -0.71 4.18 6.25
N SER A 105 -0.20 5.27 5.67
CA SER A 105 -0.79 6.61 5.79
C SER A 105 -0.77 7.34 4.44
N GLY A 106 -1.80 7.12 3.64
CA GLY A 106 -2.11 7.90 2.44
C GLY A 106 -3.61 8.12 2.34
N ARG A 107 -4.05 9.05 1.48
CA ARG A 107 -5.44 9.06 1.00
C ARG A 107 -5.65 7.74 0.24
N GLY A 108 -6.15 6.74 0.95
CA GLY A 108 -6.12 5.34 0.53
C GLY A 108 -6.97 5.04 -0.70
N SER A 109 -7.88 5.93 -1.08
CA SER A 109 -8.70 5.80 -2.27
C SER A 109 -9.27 7.13 -2.77
N GLU A 110 -9.63 7.17 -4.05
CA GLU A 110 -10.43 8.22 -4.68
C GLU A 110 -11.66 7.61 -5.36
N PHE A 111 -12.80 8.32 -5.33
CA PHE A 111 -14.01 7.90 -6.03
C PHE A 111 -14.08 8.56 -7.40
N LEU A 112 -14.23 7.75 -8.45
CA LEU A 112 -14.27 8.17 -9.84
C LEU A 112 -15.66 7.90 -10.41
N THR A 113 -16.40 8.96 -10.71
CA THR A 113 -17.77 8.86 -11.21
C THR A 113 -17.82 8.73 -12.74
N GLU A 114 -16.99 9.50 -13.45
CA GLU A 114 -17.05 9.62 -14.91
C GLU A 114 -16.42 8.40 -15.61
N PRO A 115 -17.12 7.72 -16.54
CA PRO A 115 -16.61 6.52 -17.20
C PRO A 115 -15.30 6.75 -17.96
N GLY A 116 -15.16 7.93 -18.60
CA GLY A 116 -13.93 8.32 -19.29
C GLY A 116 -12.74 8.45 -18.33
N LEU A 117 -12.96 9.03 -17.15
CA LEU A 117 -11.93 9.19 -16.11
C LEU A 117 -11.53 7.83 -15.51
N VAL A 118 -12.51 6.96 -15.22
CA VAL A 118 -12.26 5.60 -14.74
C VAL A 118 -11.39 4.83 -15.73
N ASN A 119 -11.76 4.83 -17.02
CA ASN A 119 -10.99 4.14 -18.05
C ASN A 119 -9.60 4.74 -18.23
N ALA A 120 -9.45 6.06 -18.21
CA ALA A 120 -8.14 6.71 -18.30
C ALA A 120 -7.22 6.33 -17.12
N ARG A 121 -7.77 6.23 -15.90
CA ARG A 121 -7.00 5.79 -14.72
C ARG A 121 -6.61 4.32 -14.79
N ILE A 122 -7.52 3.45 -15.24
CA ILE A 122 -7.22 2.04 -15.46
C ILE A 122 -6.14 1.88 -16.53
N GLU A 123 -6.26 2.57 -17.67
CA GLU A 123 -5.26 2.53 -18.75
C GLU A 123 -3.90 3.02 -18.27
N HIS A 124 -3.85 4.14 -17.55
CA HIS A 124 -2.61 4.65 -16.98
C HIS A 124 -1.97 3.64 -16.04
N ALA A 125 -2.72 3.06 -15.10
CA ALA A 125 -2.20 2.04 -14.19
C ALA A 125 -1.66 0.81 -14.95
N ILE A 126 -2.40 0.29 -15.92
CA ILE A 126 -2.00 -0.89 -16.69
C ILE A 126 -0.81 -0.60 -17.61
N SER A 127 -0.66 0.62 -18.12
CA SER A 127 0.51 1.04 -18.91
C SER A 127 1.82 0.98 -18.11
N GLN A 128 1.73 1.15 -16.78
CA GLN A 128 2.87 1.12 -15.86
C GLN A 128 3.05 -0.25 -15.18
N ALA A 129 2.19 -1.23 -15.48
CA ALA A 129 2.23 -2.56 -14.88
C ALA A 129 3.55 -3.28 -15.20
N GLN A 130 4.14 -3.90 -14.18
CA GLN A 130 5.41 -4.62 -14.26
C GLN A 130 5.28 -6.12 -13.99
N ASP A 131 4.36 -6.53 -13.12
CA ASP A 131 4.32 -7.89 -12.57
C ASP A 131 3.02 -8.61 -12.95
N GLU A 132 1.87 -8.06 -12.59
CA GLU A 132 0.59 -8.74 -12.79
C GLU A 132 -0.62 -7.81 -12.97
N LEU A 133 -1.58 -8.28 -13.75
CA LEU A 133 -2.90 -7.70 -13.95
C LEU A 133 -3.97 -8.75 -13.61
N LEU A 134 -4.72 -8.49 -12.54
CA LEU A 134 -5.82 -9.34 -12.07
C LEU A 134 -7.14 -8.66 -12.35
N THR A 135 -8.05 -9.33 -13.06
CA THR A 135 -9.33 -8.73 -13.44
C THR A 135 -10.47 -9.69 -13.12
N ALA A 136 -11.40 -9.29 -12.26
CA ALA A 136 -12.63 -10.02 -11.98
C ALA A 136 -13.83 -9.27 -12.59
N GLN A 137 -14.54 -9.92 -13.50
CA GLN A 137 -15.70 -9.38 -14.20
C GLN A 137 -16.93 -10.26 -13.94
N PRO A 138 -17.65 -10.03 -12.82
CA PRO A 138 -18.89 -10.76 -12.52
C PRO A 138 -20.07 -10.28 -13.36
N GLY A 139 -19.90 -9.24 -14.18
CA GLY A 139 -20.91 -8.80 -15.14
C GLY A 139 -21.24 -9.88 -16.18
N GLY A 140 -22.31 -9.66 -16.93
CA GLY A 140 -22.56 -10.42 -18.16
C GLY A 140 -21.47 -10.15 -19.22
N PRO A 141 -21.70 -10.59 -20.47
CA PRO A 141 -20.79 -10.33 -21.58
C PRO A 141 -20.40 -8.85 -21.68
N ARG A 142 -19.12 -8.58 -21.96
CA ARG A 142 -18.66 -7.21 -22.21
C ARG A 142 -19.10 -6.78 -23.61
N SER A 143 -19.36 -5.48 -23.80
CA SER A 143 -19.63 -4.97 -25.15
C SER A 143 -18.41 -5.20 -26.06
N ARG A 144 -18.64 -5.27 -27.37
CA ARG A 144 -17.56 -5.50 -28.34
C ARG A 144 -16.50 -4.40 -28.30
N GLU A 145 -16.93 -3.15 -28.06
CA GLU A 145 -16.05 -2.00 -27.90
C GLU A 145 -15.14 -2.15 -26.67
N LEU A 146 -15.72 -2.57 -25.54
CA LEU A 146 -14.95 -2.82 -24.31
C LEU A 146 -13.98 -3.99 -24.46
N LEU A 147 -14.37 -5.04 -25.19
CA LEU A 147 -13.50 -6.16 -25.53
C LEU A 147 -12.33 -5.71 -26.43
N ALA A 148 -12.60 -4.86 -27.42
CA ALA A 148 -11.55 -4.34 -28.32
C ALA A 148 -10.54 -3.47 -27.56
N ILE A 149 -11.01 -2.56 -26.71
CA ILE A 149 -10.15 -1.72 -25.85
C ILE A 149 -9.30 -2.61 -24.93
N ALA A 150 -9.93 -3.58 -24.26
CA ALA A 150 -9.21 -4.51 -23.40
C ALA A 150 -8.21 -5.37 -24.17
N MET A 151 -8.54 -5.80 -25.39
CA MET A 151 -7.64 -6.63 -26.21
C MET A 151 -6.33 -5.91 -26.50
N ASP A 152 -6.39 -4.65 -26.94
CA ASP A 152 -5.19 -3.87 -27.24
C ASP A 152 -4.34 -3.62 -25.98
N ARG A 153 -4.99 -3.12 -24.92
CA ARG A 153 -4.34 -2.84 -23.63
C ARG A 153 -3.70 -4.08 -23.00
N ASP A 154 -4.44 -5.18 -22.91
CA ASP A 154 -3.97 -6.41 -22.25
C ASP A 154 -2.89 -7.10 -23.11
N SER A 155 -2.93 -6.95 -24.45
CA SER A 155 -1.85 -7.41 -25.33
C SER A 155 -0.53 -6.67 -25.06
N ARG A 156 -0.59 -5.33 -24.94
CA ARG A 156 0.58 -4.51 -24.61
C ARG A 156 1.17 -4.88 -23.24
N ALA A 157 0.34 -5.30 -22.27
CA ALA A 157 0.81 -5.77 -20.98
C ALA A 157 1.55 -7.12 -21.09
N LEU A 158 0.96 -8.09 -21.80
CA LEU A 158 1.59 -9.39 -22.05
C LEU A 158 2.93 -9.27 -22.79
N GLU A 159 3.03 -8.37 -23.77
CA GLU A 159 4.26 -8.11 -24.51
C GLU A 159 5.40 -7.60 -23.62
N ARG A 160 5.08 -6.95 -22.50
CA ARG A 160 6.05 -6.54 -21.47
C ARG A 160 6.38 -7.62 -20.45
N GLY A 161 5.77 -8.80 -20.55
CA GLY A 161 5.94 -9.92 -19.61
C GLY A 161 5.02 -9.87 -18.39
N VAL A 162 4.02 -8.98 -18.35
CA VAL A 162 3.05 -8.90 -17.26
C VAL A 162 2.14 -10.13 -17.27
N SER A 163 1.96 -10.78 -16.11
CA SER A 163 1.00 -11.88 -15.96
C SER A 163 -0.44 -11.37 -16.00
N VAL A 164 -1.25 -11.82 -16.97
CA VAL A 164 -2.64 -11.37 -17.11
C VAL A 164 -3.61 -12.49 -16.74
N ARG A 165 -4.37 -12.32 -15.65
CA ARG A 165 -5.36 -13.28 -15.15
C ARG A 165 -6.74 -12.63 -15.11
N THR A 166 -7.72 -13.24 -15.78
CA THR A 166 -9.09 -12.72 -15.83
C THR A 166 -10.13 -13.76 -15.41
N LEU A 167 -10.94 -13.41 -14.41
CA LEU A 167 -12.01 -14.22 -13.85
C LEU A 167 -13.38 -13.74 -14.37
N TYR A 168 -14.18 -14.67 -14.87
CA TYR A 168 -15.56 -14.45 -15.33
C TYR A 168 -16.58 -15.34 -14.62
N ARG A 169 -17.87 -14.98 -14.73
CA ARG A 169 -18.95 -15.93 -14.45
C ARG A 169 -19.07 -16.95 -15.57
N ASP A 170 -19.45 -18.17 -15.23
CA ASP A 170 -19.60 -19.25 -16.21
C ASP A 170 -20.57 -18.95 -17.37
N SER A 171 -21.54 -18.07 -17.16
CA SER A 171 -22.47 -17.62 -18.21
C SER A 171 -21.80 -16.98 -19.43
N VAL A 172 -20.55 -16.51 -19.33
CA VAL A 172 -19.84 -15.93 -20.49
C VAL A 172 -19.48 -16.97 -21.56
N ARG A 173 -19.52 -18.26 -21.23
CA ARG A 173 -19.30 -19.35 -22.20
C ARG A 173 -20.37 -19.40 -23.29
N ASP A 174 -21.54 -18.82 -23.04
CA ASP A 174 -22.62 -18.72 -24.02
C ASP A 174 -22.43 -17.53 -24.99
N ASP A 175 -21.53 -16.59 -24.69
CA ASP A 175 -21.29 -15.39 -25.50
C ASP A 175 -20.13 -15.58 -26.49
N GLU A 176 -20.46 -15.60 -27.78
CA GLU A 176 -19.50 -15.80 -28.87
C GLU A 176 -18.41 -14.72 -28.93
N ALA A 177 -18.74 -13.46 -28.63
CA ALA A 177 -17.77 -12.37 -28.70
C ALA A 177 -16.70 -12.51 -27.61
N THR A 178 -17.11 -12.77 -26.37
CA THR A 178 -16.22 -12.99 -25.23
C THR A 178 -15.41 -14.27 -25.41
N ARG A 179 -16.00 -15.35 -25.93
CA ARG A 179 -15.27 -16.58 -26.28
C ARG A 179 -14.15 -16.34 -27.27
N ARG A 180 -14.44 -15.66 -28.37
CA ARG A 180 -13.44 -15.34 -29.41
C ARG A 180 -12.30 -14.51 -28.83
N TRP A 181 -12.64 -13.50 -28.03
CA TRP A 181 -11.65 -12.68 -27.35
C TRP A 181 -10.76 -13.51 -26.41
N ALA A 182 -11.36 -14.35 -25.55
CA ALA A 182 -10.62 -15.22 -24.64
C ALA A 182 -9.70 -16.18 -25.38
N ARG A 183 -10.14 -16.77 -26.50
CA ARG A 183 -9.32 -17.65 -27.34
C ARG A 183 -8.09 -16.93 -27.90
N VAL A 184 -8.29 -15.75 -28.48
CA VAL A 184 -7.18 -14.93 -29.04
C VAL A 184 -6.18 -14.56 -27.94
N MET A 185 -6.67 -14.07 -26.81
CA MET A 185 -5.81 -13.64 -25.70
C MET A 185 -5.11 -14.80 -25.01
N THR A 186 -5.74 -15.97 -24.92
CA THR A 186 -5.10 -17.22 -24.44
C THR A 186 -3.89 -17.56 -25.31
N GLY A 187 -4.02 -17.44 -26.64
CA GLY A 187 -2.90 -17.64 -27.56
C GLY A 187 -1.75 -16.65 -27.37
N LYS A 188 -1.99 -15.50 -26.72
CA LYS A 188 -0.97 -14.52 -26.33
C LYS A 188 -0.42 -14.70 -24.92
N GLY A 189 -0.91 -15.70 -24.18
CA GLY A 189 -0.48 -16.00 -22.80
C GLY A 189 -1.38 -15.47 -21.68
N ALA A 190 -2.50 -14.81 -21.99
CA ALA A 190 -3.48 -14.47 -20.96
C ALA A 190 -4.15 -15.73 -20.40
N GLN A 191 -4.48 -15.70 -19.11
CA GLN A 191 -5.16 -16.78 -18.42
C GLN A 191 -6.59 -16.39 -18.11
N PHE A 192 -7.53 -17.27 -18.43
CA PHE A 192 -8.93 -17.07 -18.11
C PHE A 192 -9.44 -18.21 -17.25
N ARG A 193 -10.28 -17.85 -16.28
CA ARG A 193 -11.06 -18.83 -15.52
C ARG A 193 -12.52 -18.41 -15.41
N THR A 194 -13.41 -19.40 -15.29
CA THR A 194 -14.83 -19.17 -15.03
C THR A 194 -15.25 -19.77 -13.69
N LEU A 195 -16.09 -19.02 -12.96
CA LEU A 195 -16.63 -19.44 -11.68
C LEU A 195 -18.17 -19.47 -11.72
N ILE A 196 -18.76 -20.45 -11.05
CA ILE A 196 -20.20 -20.51 -10.76
C ILE A 196 -20.46 -19.74 -9.46
N GLY A 197 -21.44 -18.84 -9.49
CA GLY A 197 -21.83 -18.04 -8.33
C GLY A 197 -21.34 -16.58 -8.39
N PRO A 198 -21.68 -15.77 -7.38
CA PRO A 198 -21.31 -14.36 -7.31
C PRO A 198 -19.88 -14.17 -6.81
N PHE A 199 -19.19 -13.18 -7.38
CA PHE A 199 -17.90 -12.68 -6.88
C PHE A 199 -17.83 -11.16 -7.14
N GLN A 200 -16.88 -10.48 -6.50
CA GLN A 200 -16.78 -9.02 -6.59
C GLN A 200 -16.04 -8.58 -7.86
N ARG A 201 -16.47 -7.45 -8.43
CA ARG A 201 -15.79 -6.83 -9.57
C ARG A 201 -14.54 -6.12 -9.08
N CYS A 202 -13.39 -6.44 -9.65
CA CYS A 202 -12.15 -5.73 -9.39
C CYS A 202 -11.21 -5.74 -10.59
N ILE A 203 -10.31 -4.74 -10.64
CA ILE A 203 -9.11 -4.74 -11.48
C ILE A 203 -7.96 -4.37 -10.56
N ILE A 204 -6.95 -5.23 -10.44
CA ILE A 204 -5.78 -5.03 -9.58
C ILE A 204 -4.54 -5.05 -10.45
N VAL A 205 -3.65 -4.07 -10.22
CA VAL A 205 -2.39 -3.92 -10.97
C VAL A 205 -1.23 -3.99 -9.99
N ASP A 206 -0.32 -4.93 -10.21
CA ASP A 206 0.92 -5.20 -9.43
C ASP A 206 0.70 -5.32 -7.92
N ARG A 207 -0.53 -5.62 -7.46
CA ARG A 207 -0.95 -5.49 -6.05
C ARG A 207 -0.65 -4.12 -5.43
N ARG A 208 -0.53 -3.08 -6.24
CA ARG A 208 -0.22 -1.70 -5.83
C ARG A 208 -1.42 -0.78 -5.91
N THR A 209 -2.32 -1.03 -6.85
CA THR A 209 -3.58 -0.30 -7.00
C THR A 209 -4.72 -1.25 -7.38
N ALA A 210 -5.93 -0.90 -6.96
CA ALA A 210 -7.14 -1.61 -7.34
C ALA A 210 -8.26 -0.66 -7.77
N PHE A 211 -9.10 -1.12 -8.69
CA PHE A 211 -10.34 -0.47 -9.08
C PHE A 211 -11.50 -1.38 -8.69
N VAL A 212 -12.41 -0.90 -7.85
CA VAL A 212 -13.56 -1.68 -7.37
C VAL A 212 -14.86 -0.91 -7.53
N SER A 213 -15.96 -1.65 -7.63
CA SER A 213 -17.30 -1.05 -7.68
C SER A 213 -17.64 -0.31 -6.38
N ASP A 214 -18.55 0.68 -6.47
CA ASP A 214 -19.10 1.29 -5.26
C ASP A 214 -20.12 0.36 -4.59
N HIS A 215 -19.92 0.13 -3.30
CA HIS A 215 -20.80 -0.66 -2.45
C HIS A 215 -21.45 0.18 -1.33
N ILE A 216 -21.16 1.48 -1.28
CA ILE A 216 -21.69 2.39 -0.26
C ILE A 216 -23.05 2.93 -0.69
N VAL A 217 -23.21 3.28 -1.96
CA VAL A 217 -24.44 3.88 -2.50
C VAL A 217 -25.06 2.98 -3.57
N ASN A 218 -26.23 2.43 -3.28
CA ASN A 218 -26.95 1.46 -4.14
C ASN A 218 -27.45 2.02 -5.48
N SER A 219 -27.32 3.33 -5.73
CA SER A 219 -27.82 4.03 -6.92
C SER A 219 -26.74 4.54 -7.86
N VAL A 220 -25.47 4.16 -7.64
CA VAL A 220 -24.36 4.63 -8.47
C VAL A 220 -24.33 3.90 -9.81
N PRO A 221 -24.00 4.61 -10.92
CA PRO A 221 -23.84 3.98 -12.21
C PRO A 221 -22.81 2.85 -12.19
N SER A 222 -23.08 1.77 -12.93
CA SER A 222 -22.22 0.57 -13.00
C SER A 222 -20.78 0.82 -13.47
N HIS A 223 -20.51 2.01 -14.04
CA HIS A 223 -19.20 2.40 -14.56
C HIS A 223 -18.34 3.19 -13.55
N ALA A 224 -18.92 3.72 -12.46
CA ALA A 224 -18.14 4.38 -11.43
C ALA A 224 -17.25 3.37 -10.69
N ALA A 225 -16.14 3.84 -10.14
CA ALA A 225 -15.21 2.99 -9.41
C ALA A 225 -14.48 3.75 -8.31
N TRP A 226 -14.19 3.04 -7.22
CA TRP A 226 -13.17 3.45 -6.28
C TRP A 226 -11.80 3.02 -6.82
N HIS A 227 -10.89 3.98 -6.96
CA HIS A 227 -9.48 3.73 -7.21
C HIS A 227 -8.74 3.71 -5.87
N VAL A 228 -8.30 2.54 -5.45
CA VAL A 228 -7.69 2.27 -4.15
C VAL A 228 -6.18 2.17 -4.30
N LEU A 229 -5.47 3.01 -3.55
CA LEU A 229 -4.02 3.12 -3.51
C LEU A 229 -3.43 2.61 -2.19
N ASP A 230 -4.27 2.38 -1.17
CA ASP A 230 -3.84 1.78 0.08
C ASP A 230 -3.36 0.35 -0.16
N ARG A 231 -2.07 0.10 0.08
CA ARG A 231 -1.43 -1.16 -0.26
C ARG A 231 -1.93 -2.33 0.58
N ALA A 232 -2.33 -2.09 1.84
CA ALA A 232 -2.88 -3.14 2.68
C ALA A 232 -4.24 -3.60 2.17
N ALA A 233 -5.11 -2.65 1.80
CA ALA A 233 -6.40 -2.93 1.20
C ALA A 233 -6.25 -3.61 -0.17
N VAL A 234 -5.33 -3.15 -1.02
CA VAL A 234 -5.05 -3.77 -2.33
C VAL A 234 -4.53 -5.20 -2.17
N ALA A 235 -3.61 -5.44 -1.23
CA ALA A 235 -3.13 -6.79 -0.94
C ALA A 235 -4.27 -7.71 -0.46
N TYR A 236 -5.14 -7.23 0.42
CA TYR A 236 -6.33 -7.97 0.87
C TYR A 236 -7.27 -8.32 -0.31
N MET A 237 -7.52 -7.36 -1.21
CA MET A 237 -8.32 -7.59 -2.41
C MET A 237 -7.69 -8.61 -3.36
N ALA A 238 -6.35 -8.58 -3.51
CA ALA A 238 -5.63 -9.56 -4.31
C ALA A 238 -5.73 -10.97 -3.71
N GLU A 239 -5.67 -11.12 -2.39
CA GLU A 239 -5.93 -12.40 -1.72
C GLU A 239 -7.37 -12.89 -1.94
N GLY A 240 -8.34 -11.98 -1.92
CA GLY A 240 -9.73 -12.30 -2.28
C GLY A 240 -9.86 -12.81 -3.72
N PHE A 241 -9.18 -12.15 -4.67
CA PHE A 241 -9.12 -12.60 -6.06
C PHE A 241 -8.49 -14.00 -6.16
N ASP A 242 -7.36 -14.24 -5.49
CA ASP A 242 -6.66 -15.54 -5.56
C ASP A 242 -7.48 -16.69 -4.97
N GLN A 243 -8.30 -16.42 -3.94
CA GLN A 243 -9.23 -17.41 -3.41
C GLN A 243 -10.29 -17.82 -4.45
N GLU A 244 -10.91 -16.86 -5.13
CA GLU A 244 -11.88 -17.15 -6.18
C GLU A 244 -11.20 -17.79 -7.40
N TRP A 245 -9.99 -17.33 -7.75
CA TRP A 245 -9.19 -17.88 -8.84
C TRP A 245 -8.89 -19.37 -8.65
N ARG A 246 -8.54 -19.79 -7.42
CA ARG A 246 -8.27 -21.19 -7.08
C ARG A 246 -9.50 -22.09 -7.23
N ARG A 247 -10.70 -21.55 -7.01
CA ARG A 247 -11.97 -22.28 -7.11
C ARG A 247 -12.58 -22.25 -8.51
N ALA A 248 -12.06 -21.39 -9.39
CA ALA A 248 -12.56 -21.23 -10.75
C ALA A 248 -11.92 -22.25 -11.71
N GLU A 249 -12.67 -22.62 -12.75
CA GLU A 249 -12.21 -23.56 -13.78
C GLU A 249 -11.47 -22.85 -14.90
N ILE A 250 -10.47 -23.51 -15.47
CA ILE A 250 -9.74 -23.01 -16.63
C ILE A 250 -10.69 -22.85 -17.82
N TRP A 251 -10.47 -21.79 -18.59
CA TRP A 251 -11.24 -21.51 -19.79
C TRP A 251 -10.35 -20.99 -20.90
N HIS A 252 -10.47 -21.58 -22.09
CA HIS A 252 -9.67 -21.19 -23.26
C HIS A 252 -10.52 -20.55 -24.36
N GLY A 253 -11.71 -20.03 -24.01
CA GLY A 253 -12.67 -19.49 -24.97
C GLY A 253 -13.45 -20.59 -25.72
N ASP A 254 -13.39 -21.83 -25.25
CA ASP A 254 -14.23 -22.93 -25.67
C ASP A 254 -15.71 -22.65 -25.34
N PRO A 255 -16.66 -23.09 -26.20
CA PRO A 255 -18.09 -23.03 -25.91
C PRO A 255 -18.40 -23.84 -24.65
N ARG A 256 -19.50 -23.50 -23.97
CA ARG A 256 -20.01 -24.37 -22.91
C ARG A 256 -20.26 -25.75 -23.52
N VAL A 257 -19.52 -26.75 -23.05
CA VAL A 257 -19.77 -28.14 -23.40
C VAL A 257 -21.14 -28.45 -22.81
N SER A 258 -22.10 -28.86 -23.64
CA SER A 258 -23.33 -29.40 -23.06
C SER A 258 -22.92 -30.66 -22.29
N ASP A 259 -23.41 -30.83 -21.06
CA ASP A 259 -23.06 -31.99 -20.23
C ASP A 259 -23.32 -33.33 -20.97
N VAL A 260 -24.25 -33.32 -21.93
CA VAL A 260 -24.57 -34.42 -22.86
C VAL A 260 -23.40 -34.77 -23.80
N ALA A 261 -22.62 -33.79 -24.27
CA ALA A 261 -21.49 -34.00 -25.17
C ALA A 261 -20.24 -34.56 -24.45
N ALA A 262 -20.16 -34.42 -23.12
CA ALA A 262 -19.11 -34.99 -22.27
C ALA A 262 -19.48 -36.37 -21.68
N GLY A 263 -20.64 -36.93 -22.05
CA GLY A 263 -21.15 -38.18 -21.48
C GLY A 263 -21.64 -38.06 -20.03
N ALA A 264 -21.72 -36.85 -19.48
CA ALA A 264 -22.19 -36.59 -18.12
C ALA A 264 -23.73 -36.64 -18.06
N ARG A 265 -24.28 -37.39 -17.11
CA ARG A 265 -25.74 -37.42 -16.88
C ARG A 265 -26.22 -36.26 -16.01
N THR A 266 -25.31 -35.65 -15.26
CA THR A 266 -25.54 -34.52 -14.37
C THR A 266 -25.10 -33.20 -15.01
N THR A 267 -25.77 -32.10 -14.66
CA THR A 267 -25.28 -30.77 -15.06
C THR A 267 -24.13 -30.30 -14.17
N ARG A 268 -23.33 -29.34 -14.65
CA ARG A 268 -22.28 -28.73 -13.80
C ARG A 268 -22.81 -28.14 -12.49
N LEU A 269 -23.96 -27.46 -12.52
CA LEU A 269 -24.64 -26.98 -11.31
C LEU A 269 -24.97 -28.14 -10.37
N GLN A 270 -25.47 -29.25 -10.90
CA GLN A 270 -25.81 -30.44 -10.12
C GLN A 270 -24.56 -31.12 -9.52
N ARG A 271 -23.42 -31.14 -10.23
CA ARG A 271 -22.15 -31.65 -9.70
C ARG A 271 -21.63 -30.80 -8.55
N GLU A 272 -21.73 -29.47 -8.63
CA GLU A 272 -21.40 -28.57 -7.51
C GLU A 272 -22.29 -28.81 -6.28
N ILE A 273 -23.59 -29.03 -6.49
CA ILE A 273 -24.53 -29.40 -5.41
C ILE A 273 -24.11 -30.73 -4.75
N LEU A 274 -23.73 -31.72 -5.56
CA LEU A 274 -23.27 -33.03 -5.07
C LEU A 274 -21.95 -32.94 -4.30
N ARG A 275 -20.98 -32.12 -4.77
CA ARG A 275 -19.73 -31.83 -4.06
C ARG A 275 -19.99 -31.22 -2.69
N ASP A 276 -20.82 -30.18 -2.63
CA ASP A 276 -21.17 -29.53 -1.35
C ASP A 276 -21.86 -30.50 -0.40
N THR A 277 -22.80 -31.30 -0.93
CA THR A 277 -23.50 -32.30 -0.13
C THR A 277 -22.54 -33.35 0.41
N ALA A 278 -21.58 -33.80 -0.42
CA ALA A 278 -20.55 -34.76 -0.01
C ALA A 278 -19.58 -34.18 1.04
N ALA A 279 -19.31 -32.88 0.96
CA ALA A 279 -18.51 -32.15 1.95
C ALA A 279 -19.29 -31.84 3.25
N GLY A 280 -20.57 -32.21 3.34
CA GLY A 280 -21.43 -31.93 4.50
C GLY A 280 -21.84 -30.46 4.63
N ILE A 281 -21.73 -29.68 3.55
CA ILE A 281 -22.11 -28.27 3.54
C ILE A 281 -23.64 -28.16 3.58
N GLU A 282 -24.16 -27.29 4.45
CA GLU A 282 -25.60 -27.08 4.57
C GLU A 282 -26.21 -26.52 3.27
N GLN A 283 -27.40 -27.01 2.90
CA GLN A 283 -28.09 -26.59 1.68
C GLN A 283 -28.28 -25.07 1.58
N ARG A 284 -28.50 -24.38 2.71
CA ARG A 284 -28.62 -22.91 2.73
C ARG A 284 -27.30 -22.24 2.31
N ILE A 285 -26.17 -22.76 2.77
CA ILE A 285 -24.82 -22.27 2.43
C ILE A 285 -24.54 -22.56 0.96
N THR A 286 -24.85 -23.76 0.47
CA THR A 286 -24.72 -24.14 -0.95
C THR A 286 -25.56 -23.25 -1.86
N ALA A 287 -26.83 -23.02 -1.54
CA ALA A 287 -27.71 -22.15 -2.32
C ALA A 287 -27.14 -20.73 -2.45
N GLN A 288 -26.65 -20.18 -1.34
CA GLN A 288 -26.02 -18.86 -1.31
C GLN A 288 -24.73 -18.83 -2.14
N ARG A 289 -23.85 -19.83 -1.98
CA ARG A 289 -22.59 -19.97 -2.73
C ARG A 289 -22.82 -20.03 -4.24
N LEU A 290 -23.82 -20.80 -4.66
CA LEU A 290 -24.15 -20.99 -6.07
C LEU A 290 -25.01 -19.85 -6.65
N GLY A 291 -25.45 -18.90 -5.82
CA GLY A 291 -26.27 -17.77 -6.25
C GLY A 291 -27.69 -18.15 -6.71
N ILE A 292 -28.24 -19.24 -6.17
CA ILE A 292 -29.60 -19.73 -6.49
C ILE A 292 -30.49 -19.74 -5.24
N GLY A 293 -31.81 -19.68 -5.43
CA GLY A 293 -32.77 -19.80 -4.32
C GLY A 293 -32.84 -21.23 -3.77
N LEU A 294 -33.16 -21.38 -2.47
CA LEU A 294 -33.27 -22.69 -1.83
C LEU A 294 -34.29 -23.60 -2.53
N ARG A 295 -35.39 -23.04 -3.04
CA ARG A 295 -36.39 -23.78 -3.85
C ARG A 295 -35.79 -24.35 -5.13
N THR A 296 -34.91 -23.59 -5.80
CA THR A 296 -34.20 -24.04 -7.00
C THR A 296 -33.22 -25.16 -6.64
N LEU A 297 -32.46 -24.99 -5.56
CA LEU A 297 -31.57 -26.03 -5.05
C LEU A 297 -32.33 -27.33 -4.77
N SER A 298 -33.43 -27.27 -4.03
CA SER A 298 -34.25 -28.46 -3.71
C SER A 298 -34.83 -29.11 -4.97
N LYS A 299 -35.20 -28.32 -5.99
CA LYS A 299 -35.63 -28.84 -7.30
C LYS A 299 -34.52 -29.60 -8.01
N GLU A 300 -33.30 -29.06 -8.03
CA GLU A 300 -32.14 -29.74 -8.62
C GLU A 300 -31.76 -31.02 -7.86
N ILE A 301 -31.83 -31.02 -6.51
CA ILE A 301 -31.65 -32.24 -5.71
C ILE A 301 -32.74 -33.28 -6.03
N GLY A 302 -33.99 -32.86 -6.24
CA GLY A 302 -35.08 -33.74 -6.66
C GLY A 302 -34.77 -34.42 -8.00
N LYS A 303 -34.36 -33.65 -9.01
CA LYS A 303 -33.94 -34.18 -10.31
C LYS A 303 -32.76 -35.14 -10.19
N LEU A 304 -31.79 -34.84 -9.33
CA LEU A 304 -30.66 -35.73 -9.06
C LEU A 304 -31.11 -37.06 -8.44
N ARG A 305 -32.02 -37.02 -7.48
CA ARG A 305 -32.58 -38.24 -6.87
C ARG A 305 -33.35 -39.10 -7.89
N GLU A 306 -34.11 -38.47 -8.77
CA GLU A 306 -34.79 -39.14 -9.89
C GLU A 306 -33.78 -39.76 -10.86
N LEU A 307 -32.77 -39.00 -11.28
CA LEU A 307 -31.72 -39.44 -12.21
C LEU A 307 -30.96 -40.66 -11.69
N TRP A 308 -30.65 -40.68 -10.39
CA TRP A 308 -29.92 -41.76 -9.74
C TRP A 308 -30.81 -42.88 -9.20
N GLN A 309 -32.14 -42.71 -9.30
CA GLN A 309 -33.17 -43.63 -8.79
C GLN A 309 -32.99 -43.95 -7.30
N VAL A 310 -32.81 -42.91 -6.48
CA VAL A 310 -32.55 -43.01 -5.04
C VAL A 310 -33.55 -42.22 -4.21
N SER A 311 -33.89 -42.75 -3.04
CA SER A 311 -34.94 -42.17 -2.18
C SER A 311 -34.41 -41.23 -1.11
N THR A 312 -33.10 -41.19 -0.86
CA THR A 312 -32.51 -40.30 0.15
C THR A 312 -31.33 -39.52 -0.39
N LEU A 313 -31.07 -38.36 0.24
CA LEU A 313 -29.90 -37.55 -0.08
C LEU A 313 -28.60 -38.28 0.28
N ALA A 314 -28.58 -39.01 1.40
CA ALA A 314 -27.42 -39.80 1.81
C ALA A 314 -27.06 -40.88 0.77
N GLU A 315 -28.06 -41.59 0.24
CA GLU A 315 -27.85 -42.60 -0.80
C GLU A 315 -27.40 -41.96 -2.13
N LEU A 316 -27.98 -40.83 -2.52
CA LEU A 316 -27.55 -40.05 -3.69
C LEU A 316 -26.06 -39.70 -3.60
N THR A 317 -25.64 -39.11 -2.49
CA THR A 317 -24.26 -38.70 -2.27
C THR A 317 -23.31 -39.89 -2.27
N TYR A 318 -23.69 -41.00 -1.62
CA TYR A 318 -22.90 -42.23 -1.62
C TYR A 318 -22.72 -42.81 -3.03
N ARG A 319 -23.80 -42.93 -3.82
CA ARG A 319 -23.73 -43.49 -5.17
C ARG A 319 -22.95 -42.60 -6.14
N TRP A 320 -23.13 -41.28 -6.04
CA TRP A 320 -22.37 -40.34 -6.87
C TRP A 320 -20.87 -40.40 -6.53
N ALA A 321 -20.52 -40.46 -5.24
CA ALA A 321 -19.12 -40.48 -4.81
C ALA A 321 -18.34 -41.70 -5.35
N LEU A 322 -19.02 -42.82 -5.57
CA LEU A 322 -18.46 -44.06 -6.14
C LEU A 322 -18.50 -44.12 -7.68
N SER A 323 -19.07 -43.10 -8.33
CA SER A 323 -19.21 -43.08 -9.77
C SER A 323 -18.07 -42.37 -10.47
N ALA A 324 -17.87 -42.68 -11.75
CA ALA A 324 -16.95 -41.94 -12.61
C ALA A 324 -17.36 -40.46 -12.78
N GLU A 325 -18.63 -40.11 -12.56
CA GLU A 325 -19.10 -38.71 -12.66
C GLU A 325 -18.48 -37.78 -11.61
N ARG A 326 -17.92 -38.31 -10.53
CA ARG A 326 -17.21 -37.51 -9.53
C ARG A 326 -15.98 -36.81 -10.10
N LEU A 327 -15.34 -37.42 -11.10
CA LEU A 327 -14.06 -36.96 -11.65
C LEU A 327 -14.20 -36.00 -12.84
N ILE A 328 -15.43 -35.76 -13.32
CA ILE A 328 -15.68 -35.05 -14.59
C ILE A 328 -15.13 -33.62 -14.62
N ASP A 329 -15.08 -32.91 -13.49
CA ASP A 329 -14.51 -31.56 -13.43
C ASP A 329 -13.16 -31.49 -12.66
N ASP A 330 -12.54 -32.63 -12.39
CA ASP A 330 -11.28 -32.73 -11.61
C ASP A 330 -10.03 -32.91 -12.52
N GLU A 331 -10.19 -32.92 -13.85
CA GLU A 331 -9.12 -32.98 -14.88
C GLU A 331 -8.76 -31.59 -15.46
#